data_AF-A0A3D4PLY7-F1
#
_entry.id   AF-A0A3D4PLY7-F1
#
_cell.length_a   1.000
_cell.length_b   1.000
_cell.length_c   1.000
_cell.angle_alpha   90.00
_cell.angle_beta   90.00
_cell.angle_gamma   90.00
#
_symmetry.space_group_name_H-M   'P 1'
#
loop_
_entity.id
_entity.type
_entity.pdbx_description
1 polymer ?
#
loop_
_entity_poly.entity_id
_entity_poly.type
_entity_poly.pdbx_seq_one_letter_code
_entity_poly.pdbx_strand_id
1 'polypeptide(L)'
;MQEKKAPLESYEAFADRLIREAEARGEFANLPGLGKPIPGIDQPRDENWWIKDKLRRENHNLIPTRLGVKLEVEKLLETLKSIPSESQVRDRVRKMNQKIREVHYSSAESPAVIILPLDEEVIVEQWQSRSNELQGANKKRR
;
A
#
# COMPACT_ATOMS: atom_id res chain seq x y z
N MET A 1 -14.03 18.30 28.57
CA MET A 1 -12.77 18.80 29.16
C MET A 1 -12.10 17.62 29.84
N GLN A 2 -10.79 17.42 29.71
CA GLN A 2 -10.11 16.32 30.43
C GLN A 2 -10.03 16.66 31.92
N GLU A 3 -10.48 15.75 32.76
CA GLU A 3 -10.43 15.87 34.22
C GLU A 3 -8.97 15.83 34.68
N LYS A 4 -8.60 16.68 35.64
CA LYS A 4 -7.22 16.79 36.12
C LYS A 4 -7.06 16.05 37.43
N LYS A 5 -5.89 15.44 37.60
CA LYS A 5 -5.43 14.81 38.83
C LYS A 5 -5.56 15.76 40.02
N ALA A 6 -6.07 15.27 41.15
CA ALA A 6 -6.13 16.09 42.36
C ALA A 6 -4.73 16.32 42.96
N PRO A 7 -4.47 17.48 43.61
CA PRO A 7 -3.11 17.89 44.04
C PRO A 7 -2.37 16.91 44.97
N LEU A 8 -3.09 16.08 45.74
CA LEU A 8 -2.53 15.13 46.71
C LEU A 8 -2.74 13.65 46.33
N GLU A 9 -3.33 13.41 45.16
CA GLU A 9 -3.58 12.07 44.65
C GLU A 9 -2.28 11.49 44.08
N SER A 10 -2.08 10.17 44.10
CA SER A 10 -1.03 9.54 43.30
C SER A 10 -1.48 9.40 41.85
N TYR A 11 -0.56 9.19 40.91
CA TYR A 11 -0.96 8.91 39.52
C TYR A 11 -1.73 7.58 39.39
N GLU A 12 -1.38 6.59 40.22
CA GLU A 12 -2.08 5.30 40.30
C GLU A 12 -3.53 5.50 40.77
N ALA A 13 -3.74 6.21 41.88
CA ALA A 13 -5.08 6.45 42.41
C ALA A 13 -5.96 7.23 41.43
N PHE A 14 -5.37 8.21 40.73
CA PHE A 14 -6.05 8.96 39.70
C PHE A 14 -6.44 8.08 38.49
N ALA A 15 -5.53 7.22 38.03
CA ALA A 15 -5.80 6.29 36.93
C ALA A 15 -6.88 5.28 37.30
N ASP A 16 -6.80 4.67 38.49
CA ASP A 16 -7.79 3.71 38.99
C ASP A 16 -9.18 4.33 39.13
N ARG A 17 -9.26 5.57 39.63
CA ARG A 17 -10.52 6.31 39.72
C ARG A 17 -11.15 6.51 38.34
N LEU A 18 -10.36 6.97 37.36
CA LEU A 18 -10.84 7.18 35.99
C LEU A 18 -11.32 5.87 35.34
N ILE A 19 -10.59 4.76 35.56
CA ILE A 19 -10.97 3.44 35.03
C ILE A 19 -12.32 3.01 35.63
N ARG A 20 -12.49 3.10 36.95
CA ARG A 20 -13.74 2.73 37.63
C ARG A 20 -14.93 3.57 37.19
N GLU A 21 -14.74 4.88 37.03
CA GLU A 21 -15.79 5.76 36.54
C GLU A 21 -16.17 5.43 35.09
N ALA A 22 -15.20 5.14 34.22
CA ALA A 22 -15.46 4.73 32.84
C ALA A 22 -16.15 3.36 32.76
N GLU A 23 -15.78 2.41 33.61
CA GLU A 23 -16.49 1.12 33.76
C GLU A 23 -17.94 1.32 34.22
N ALA A 24 -18.17 2.16 35.23
CA ALA A 24 -19.52 2.46 35.73
C ALA A 24 -20.40 3.14 34.66
N ARG A 25 -19.79 3.93 33.76
CA ARG A 25 -20.46 4.51 32.59
C ARG A 25 -20.64 3.54 31.42
N GLY A 26 -20.12 2.31 31.54
CA GLY A 26 -20.20 1.28 30.50
C GLY A 26 -19.34 1.57 29.26
N GLU A 27 -18.32 2.43 29.36
CA GLU A 27 -17.47 2.80 28.23
C GLU A 27 -16.70 1.59 27.66
N PHE A 28 -16.50 0.55 28.47
CA PHE A 28 -15.85 -0.71 28.06
C PHE A 28 -16.84 -1.80 27.59
N ALA A 29 -18.16 -1.57 27.63
CA ALA A 29 -19.16 -2.59 27.34
C ALA A 29 -19.24 -2.98 25.85
N ASN A 30 -18.79 -2.12 24.93
CA ASN A 30 -18.84 -2.35 23.48
C ASN A 30 -17.50 -2.06 22.79
N LEU A 31 -16.41 -2.57 23.37
CA LEU A 31 -15.09 -2.39 22.77
C LEU A 31 -14.98 -3.11 21.43
N PRO A 32 -14.34 -2.51 20.41
CA PRO A 32 -14.04 -3.19 19.17
C PRO A 32 -13.09 -4.36 19.46
N GLY A 33 -13.61 -5.58 19.37
CA GLY A 33 -12.86 -6.81 19.65
C GLY A 33 -13.27 -7.54 20.92
N LEU A 34 -14.22 -7.02 21.71
CA LEU A 34 -14.73 -7.72 22.89
C LEU A 34 -15.29 -9.10 22.50
N GLY A 35 -14.73 -10.16 23.09
CA GLY A 35 -15.11 -11.55 22.81
C GLY A 35 -14.71 -12.09 21.43
N LYS A 36 -14.03 -11.29 20.60
CA LYS A 36 -13.55 -11.72 19.29
C LYS A 36 -12.12 -12.26 19.40
N PRO A 37 -11.74 -13.28 18.62
CA PRO A 37 -10.37 -13.73 18.56
C PRO A 37 -9.46 -12.58 18.11
N ILE A 38 -8.27 -12.49 18.72
CA ILE A 38 -7.28 -11.48 18.35
C ILE A 38 -6.87 -11.71 16.89
N PRO A 39 -7.07 -10.73 15.98
CA PRO A 39 -6.70 -10.89 14.58
C PRO A 39 -5.22 -11.22 14.43
N GLY A 40 -4.91 -12.31 13.72
CA GLY A 40 -3.53 -12.72 13.44
C GLY A 40 -2.74 -13.17 14.67
N ILE A 41 -3.41 -13.76 15.68
CA ILE A 41 -2.74 -14.33 16.86
C ILE A 41 -1.88 -15.55 16.51
N ASP A 42 -2.37 -16.42 15.62
CA ASP A 42 -1.68 -17.65 15.22
C ASP A 42 -0.77 -17.47 14.00
N GLN A 43 -0.63 -16.24 13.49
CA GLN A 43 0.20 -15.97 12.32
C GLN A 43 1.66 -15.75 12.74
N PRO A 44 2.63 -16.37 12.05
CA PRO A 44 4.03 -16.04 12.23
C PRO A 44 4.26 -14.54 12.00
N ARG A 45 4.75 -13.84 13.02
CA ARG A 45 5.02 -12.41 12.94
C ARG A 45 6.47 -12.21 12.52
N ASP A 46 6.68 -11.55 11.39
CA ASP A 46 8.00 -11.01 11.05
C ASP A 46 8.34 -9.83 11.97
N GLU A 47 9.62 -9.49 12.13
CA GLU A 47 10.07 -8.39 13.02
C GLU A 47 9.35 -7.06 12.76
N ASN A 48 8.90 -6.82 11.52
CA ASN A 48 8.23 -5.60 11.09
C ASN A 48 6.69 -5.70 11.13
N TRP A 49 6.11 -6.74 11.75
CA TRP A 49 4.66 -6.99 11.78
C TRP A 49 3.84 -5.80 12.28
N TRP A 50 4.33 -5.13 13.34
CA TRP A 50 3.63 -4.02 13.98
C TRP A 50 3.65 -2.76 13.11
N ILE A 51 4.74 -2.54 12.36
CA ILE A 51 4.86 -1.43 11.39
C ILE A 51 3.83 -1.65 10.30
N LYS A 52 3.80 -2.84 9.69
CA LYS A 52 2.83 -3.19 8.64
C LYS A 52 1.38 -3.05 9.12
N ASP A 53 1.09 -3.47 10.35
CA ASP A 53 -0.23 -3.33 10.94
C ASP A 53 -0.60 -1.86 11.20
N LYS A 54 0.32 -1.05 11.72
CA LYS A 54 0.17 0.40 11.90
C LYS A 54 -0.12 1.09 10.57
N LEU A 55 0.66 0.79 9.52
CA LEU A 55 0.46 1.33 8.17
C LEU A 55 -0.92 0.98 7.61
N ARG A 56 -1.36 -0.27 7.80
CA ARG A 56 -2.68 -0.73 7.35
C ARG A 56 -3.81 -0.01 8.09
N ARG A 57 -3.69 0.15 9.41
CA ARG A 57 -4.69 0.82 10.26
C ARG A 57 -4.83 2.29 9.93
N GLU A 58 -3.72 2.98 9.69
CA GLU A 58 -3.72 4.43 9.46
C GLU A 58 -3.97 4.81 8.00
N ASN A 59 -4.07 3.82 7.10
CA ASN A 59 -4.21 3.99 5.65
C ASN A 59 -3.28 5.07 5.08
N HIS A 60 -2.09 5.20 5.67
CA HIS A 60 -1.15 6.25 5.32
C HIS A 60 -0.36 5.77 4.11
N ASN A 61 -0.63 6.38 2.95
CA ASN A 61 0.16 6.13 1.76
C ASN A 61 1.50 6.86 1.92
N LEU A 62 2.44 6.24 2.63
CA LEU A 62 3.75 6.82 2.94
C LEU A 62 4.67 6.97 1.72
N ILE A 63 4.25 6.48 0.56
CA ILE A 63 5.07 6.49 -0.65
C ILE A 63 5.01 7.89 -1.26
N PRO A 64 6.13 8.62 -1.35
CA PRO A 64 6.16 9.90 -2.04
C PRO A 64 5.68 9.78 -3.48
N THR A 65 5.03 10.82 -4.01
CA THR A 65 4.34 10.80 -5.30
C THR A 65 5.17 10.22 -6.45
N ARG A 66 6.44 10.63 -6.59
CA ARG A 66 7.32 10.10 -7.65
C ARG A 66 7.67 8.63 -7.43
N LEU A 67 7.96 8.23 -6.19
CA LEU A 67 8.26 6.84 -5.88
C LEU A 67 7.06 5.92 -6.15
N GLY A 68 5.85 6.42 -5.90
CA GLY A 68 4.61 5.73 -6.24
C GLY A 68 4.50 5.45 -7.74
N VAL A 69 4.73 6.46 -8.58
CA VAL A 69 4.73 6.28 -10.05
C VAL A 69 5.80 5.29 -10.51
N LYS A 70 7.00 5.33 -9.92
CA LYS A 70 8.05 4.35 -10.26
C LYS A 70 7.60 2.91 -9.97
N LEU A 71 7.02 2.67 -8.79
CA LEU A 71 6.48 1.37 -8.43
C LEU A 71 5.34 0.94 -9.37
N GLU A 72 4.49 1.88 -9.79
CA GLU A 72 3.43 1.59 -10.75
C GLU A 72 3.96 1.24 -12.15
N VAL A 73 5.05 1.88 -12.60
CA VAL A 73 5.75 1.51 -13.85
C VAL A 73 6.27 0.08 -13.76
N GLU A 74 6.93 -0.29 -12.67
CA GLU A 74 7.41 -1.66 -12.46
C GLU A 74 6.27 -2.68 -12.49
N LYS A 75 5.17 -2.39 -11.77
CA LYS A 75 3.96 -3.23 -11.80
C LYS A 75 3.34 -3.31 -13.18
N LEU A 76 3.32 -2.20 -13.93
CA LEU A 76 2.78 -2.17 -15.28
C LEU A 76 3.57 -3.14 -16.17
N LEU A 77 4.90 -3.06 -16.18
CA LEU A 77 5.76 -3.94 -16.98
C LEU A 77 5.53 -5.42 -16.65
N GLU A 78 5.27 -5.76 -15.39
CA GLU A 78 4.85 -7.11 -15.00
C GLU A 78 3.48 -7.48 -15.57
N THR A 79 2.49 -6.60 -15.47
CA THR A 79 1.13 -6.87 -15.99
C THR A 79 1.05 -6.93 -17.50
N LEU A 80 1.89 -6.20 -18.24
CA LEU A 80 1.90 -6.24 -19.71
C LEU A 80 2.21 -7.65 -20.23
N LYS A 81 2.96 -8.45 -19.46
CA LYS A 81 3.33 -9.84 -19.82
C LYS A 81 2.14 -10.78 -19.96
N SER A 82 1.00 -10.48 -19.32
CA SER A 82 -0.20 -11.33 -19.37
C SER A 82 -1.27 -10.83 -20.34
N ILE A 83 -1.08 -9.65 -20.94
CA ILE A 83 -2.05 -9.06 -21.87
C ILE A 83 -1.88 -9.71 -23.25
N PRO A 84 -2.96 -10.19 -23.90
CA PRO A 84 -2.89 -10.83 -25.21
C PRO A 84 -3.00 -9.86 -26.39
N SER A 85 -3.40 -8.60 -26.16
CA SER A 85 -3.70 -7.63 -27.21
C SER A 85 -2.69 -6.48 -27.25
N GLU A 86 -2.06 -6.26 -28.41
CA GLU A 86 -1.12 -5.16 -28.61
C GLU A 86 -1.76 -3.79 -28.37
N SER A 87 -2.98 -3.56 -28.88
CA SER A 87 -3.70 -2.30 -28.67
C SER A 87 -3.85 -1.99 -27.18
N GLN A 88 -4.13 -3.01 -26.37
CA GLN A 88 -4.26 -2.83 -24.93
C GLN A 88 -2.91 -2.53 -24.26
N VAL A 89 -1.82 -3.15 -24.71
CA VAL A 89 -0.45 -2.84 -24.24
C VAL A 89 -0.13 -1.38 -24.51
N ARG A 90 -0.32 -0.94 -25.76
CA ARG A 90 -0.09 0.45 -26.21
C ARG A 90 -0.90 1.45 -25.40
N ASP A 91 -2.20 1.20 -25.22
CA ASP A 91 -3.07 2.08 -24.43
C ASP A 91 -2.63 2.21 -22.98
N ARG A 92 -2.18 1.11 -22.36
CA ARG A 92 -1.71 1.13 -20.96
C ARG A 92 -0.40 1.88 -20.82
N VAL A 93 0.54 1.70 -21.76
CA VAL A 93 1.80 2.45 -21.81
C VAL A 93 1.54 3.94 -21.99
N ARG A 94 0.65 4.35 -22.91
CA ARG A 94 0.29 5.77 -23.09
C ARG A 94 -0.28 6.41 -21.84
N LYS A 95 -1.21 5.72 -21.16
CA LYS A 95 -1.78 6.19 -19.89
C LYS A 95 -0.70 6.36 -18.81
N MET A 96 0.25 5.43 -18.73
CA MET A 96 1.38 5.55 -17.81
C MET A 96 2.28 6.73 -18.16
N ASN A 97 2.62 6.91 -19.43
CA ASN A 97 3.41 8.05 -19.90
C ASN A 97 2.72 9.39 -19.65
N GLN A 98 1.39 9.44 -19.69
CA GLN A 98 0.63 10.62 -19.27
C GLN A 98 0.83 10.88 -17.77
N LYS A 99 0.68 9.87 -16.92
CA LYS A 99 0.88 9.99 -15.47
C LYS A 99 2.31 10.40 -15.09
N ILE A 100 3.32 9.85 -15.78
CA ILE A 100 4.73 10.25 -15.61
C ILE A 100 4.89 11.75 -15.90
N ARG A 101 4.31 12.23 -17.01
CA ARG A 101 4.34 13.64 -17.37
C ARG A 101 3.65 14.52 -16.32
N GLU A 102 2.46 14.15 -15.86
CA GLU A 102 1.74 14.88 -14.82
C GLU A 102 2.58 15.04 -13.54
N VAL A 103 3.30 14.00 -13.14
CA VAL A 103 4.19 14.04 -11.97
C VAL A 103 5.47 14.84 -12.22
N HIS A 104 5.98 14.87 -13.45
CA HIS A 104 7.10 15.74 -13.82
C HIS A 104 6.72 17.22 -13.78
N TYR A 105 5.50 17.56 -14.20
CA TYR A 105 4.99 18.93 -14.14
C TYR A 105 4.44 19.34 -12.76
N SER A 106 4.33 18.40 -11.83
CA SER A 106 3.86 18.68 -10.48
C SER A 106 4.94 19.40 -9.64
N SER A 107 4.52 20.48 -8.96
CA SER A 107 5.32 21.20 -7.97
C SER A 107 5.42 20.48 -6.62
N ALA A 108 4.84 19.27 -6.50
CA ALA A 108 4.89 18.51 -5.26
C ALA A 108 6.34 18.18 -4.87
N GLU A 109 6.68 18.50 -3.63
CA GLU A 109 7.97 18.16 -3.03
C GLU A 109 8.08 16.64 -2.95
N SER A 110 9.05 16.08 -3.67
CA SER A 110 9.30 14.64 -3.71
C SER A 110 10.79 14.43 -3.87
N PRO A 111 11.37 13.39 -3.22
CA PRO A 111 12.75 13.00 -3.43
C PRO A 111 13.10 12.92 -4.92
N ALA A 112 14.36 13.22 -5.25
CA ALA A 112 14.89 13.17 -6.61
C ALA A 112 14.91 11.72 -7.13
N VAL A 113 13.77 11.27 -7.64
CA VAL A 113 13.57 9.97 -8.26
C VAL A 113 13.51 10.19 -9.76
N ILE A 114 14.45 9.60 -10.50
CA ILE A 114 14.45 9.64 -11.96
C ILE A 114 13.39 8.65 -12.47
N ILE A 115 12.44 9.15 -13.24
CA ILE A 115 11.42 8.37 -13.94
C ILE A 115 11.46 8.83 -15.38
N LEU A 116 11.58 7.89 -16.32
CA LEU A 116 11.60 8.21 -17.74
C LEU A 116 10.30 7.72 -18.37
N PRO A 117 9.72 8.47 -19.32
CA PRO A 117 8.68 7.96 -20.18
C PRO A 117 9.14 6.65 -20.85
N LEU A 118 8.23 5.69 -20.94
CA LEU A 118 8.47 4.42 -21.62
C LEU A 118 8.34 4.63 -23.14
N ASP A 119 9.26 4.05 -23.90
CA ASP A 119 9.13 4.00 -25.36
C ASP A 119 8.07 2.95 -25.75
N GLU A 120 7.01 3.37 -26.44
CA GLU A 120 5.90 2.49 -26.80
C GLU A 120 6.34 1.38 -27.75
N GLU A 121 7.20 1.68 -28.73
CA GLU A 121 7.62 0.70 -29.74
C GLU A 121 8.52 -0.37 -29.12
N VAL A 122 9.51 0.05 -28.30
CA VAL A 122 10.42 -0.87 -27.62
C VAL A 122 9.65 -1.83 -26.71
N ILE A 123 8.64 -1.34 -25.98
CA ILE A 123 7.84 -2.17 -25.09
C ILE A 123 6.97 -3.17 -25.87
N VAL A 124 6.41 -2.76 -27.00
CA VAL A 124 5.62 -3.64 -27.87
C VAL A 124 6.50 -4.72 -28.49
N GLU A 125 7.68 -4.39 -28.98
CA GLU A 125 8.64 -5.36 -29.54
C GLU A 125 9.05 -6.41 -28.50
N GLN A 126 9.34 -5.99 -27.27
CA GLN A 126 9.68 -6.90 -26.17
C GLN A 126 8.49 -7.82 -25.81
N TRP A 127 7.27 -7.27 -25.79
CA TRP A 127 6.07 -8.04 -25.53
C TRP A 127 5.78 -9.07 -26.63
N GLN A 128 5.88 -8.67 -27.90
CA GLN A 128 5.69 -9.56 -29.05
C GLN A 128 6.73 -10.68 -29.09
N SER A 129 8.01 -10.35 -28.88
CA SER A 129 9.10 -11.34 -28.85
C SER A 129 8.84 -12.42 -27.79
N ARG A 130 8.46 -12.00 -26.58
CA ARG A 130 8.08 -12.92 -25.51
C ARG A 130 6.85 -13.75 -25.83
N SER A 131 5.82 -13.15 -26.41
CA SER A 131 4.60 -13.86 -26.82
C SER A 131 4.93 -14.96 -27.84
N ASN A 132 5.78 -14.64 -28.83
CA ASN A 132 6.24 -15.58 -29.84
C ASN A 132 7.06 -16.74 -29.24
N GLU A 133 7.94 -16.47 -28.26
CA GLU A 133 8.67 -17.51 -27.53
C GLU A 133 7.72 -18.47 -26.78
N LEU A 134 6.70 -17.94 -26.11
CA LEU A 134 5.70 -18.74 -25.39
C LEU A 134 4.88 -19.61 -26.35
N GLN A 135 4.49 -19.09 -27.51
CA GLN A 135 3.78 -19.85 -28.55
C GLN A 135 4.67 -20.95 -29.14
N GLY A 136 5.95 -20.65 -29.41
CA GLY A 136 6.93 -21.62 -29.91
C GLY A 136 7.24 -22.75 -28.92
N ALA A 137 7.35 -22.43 -27.62
CA ALA A 137 7.55 -23.42 -26.56
C ALA A 137 6.33 -24.34 -26.38
N ASN A 138 5.12 -23.82 -26.53
CA ASN A 138 3.88 -24.61 -26.44
C ASN A 138 3.74 -25.56 -27.64
N LYS A 139 4.18 -25.15 -28.83
CA LYS A 139 4.17 -25.98 -30.05
C LYS A 139 5.16 -27.15 -30.01
N LYS A 140 6.27 -27.03 -29.26
CA LYS A 140 7.28 -28.11 -29.10
C LYS A 140 6.92 -29.17 -28.06
N ARG A 141 5.91 -28.92 -27.20
CA ARG A 141 5.44 -29.85 -26.15
C ARG A 141 4.24 -30.70 -26.57
N ARG A 142 3.71 -30.49 -27.77
CA ARG A 142 2.68 -31.31 -28.42
C ARG A 142 3.32 -32.16 -29.49
#